data_AF-A0AAV2BAK5-F1
#
_entry.id   AF-A0AAV2BAK5-F1
#
_cell.length_a   1.000
_cell.length_b   1.000
_cell.length_c   1.000
_cell.angle_alpha   90.00
_cell.angle_beta   90.00
_cell.angle_gamma   90.00
#
_symmetry.space_group_name_H-M   'P 1'
#
loop_
_entity.id
_entity.type
_entity.pdbx_description
1 polymer ?
#
loop_
_entity_poly.entity_id
_entity_poly.type
_entity_poly.pdbx_seq_one_letter_code
_entity_poly.pdbx_strand_id
1 'polypeptide(L)'
;MEGDDEIEDSGFIFTTTDERRIWIGGSESYMFNKLEDIALSSKPRTPALECRISRALEPKAVDKNFMTSRINWVVQSSAVDFLHLMLVCMKWLFTEFNIQGRFSISIHDEVRYLVKSEDRYRAALALQITNLLTRSFFTSKLEMHDLPQSVAFFSSVDVDTVLRKEVHMDSVTPSNPHGLEKGYGISPGEALDIFEILRKTNGGQLSEKTA
;
A
#
# COMPACT_ATOMS: atom_id res chain seq x y z
N MET A 1 14.17 34.19 -29.84
CA MET A 1 13.38 34.98 -28.89
C MET A 1 13.14 34.06 -27.72
N GLU A 2 14.05 34.12 -26.76
CA GLU A 2 13.90 33.50 -25.45
C GLU A 2 12.70 34.18 -24.79
N GLY A 3 11.64 33.43 -24.54
CA GLY A 3 10.51 33.89 -23.76
C GLY A 3 10.89 33.70 -22.30
N ASP A 4 11.01 34.80 -21.58
CA ASP A 4 11.19 34.79 -20.13
C ASP A 4 10.02 34.02 -19.50
N ASP A 5 10.33 32.87 -18.91
CA ASP A 5 9.40 32.14 -18.04
C ASP A 5 9.14 33.06 -16.83
N GLU A 6 8.04 33.80 -16.84
CA GLU A 6 7.58 34.59 -15.69
C GLU A 6 7.34 33.64 -14.51
N ILE A 7 8.29 33.62 -13.58
CA ILE A 7 8.12 32.97 -12.27
C ILE A 7 7.19 33.87 -11.45
N GLU A 8 5.88 33.77 -11.70
CA GLU A 8 4.89 34.20 -10.73
C GLU A 8 5.02 33.32 -9.48
N ASP A 9 4.85 33.92 -8.30
CA ASP A 9 4.91 33.32 -6.95
C ASP A 9 3.74 32.35 -6.69
N SER A 10 3.32 31.60 -7.72
CA SER A 10 2.05 30.88 -7.83
C SER A 10 2.15 29.37 -7.60
N GLY A 11 3.36 28.85 -7.36
CA GLY A 11 3.58 27.42 -7.05
C GLY A 11 3.44 26.48 -8.27
N PHE A 12 3.27 27.01 -9.48
CA PHE A 12 3.29 26.25 -10.73
C PHE A 12 3.90 27.06 -11.87
N ILE A 13 4.44 26.37 -12.88
CA ILE A 13 4.92 26.95 -14.14
C ILE A 13 3.95 26.54 -15.23
N PHE A 14 3.49 27.48 -16.05
CA PHE A 14 2.69 27.16 -17.22
C PHE A 14 3.60 26.84 -18.41
N THR A 15 3.46 25.65 -19.00
CA THR A 15 4.24 25.28 -20.17
C THR A 15 3.43 25.50 -21.44
N THR A 16 3.97 26.32 -22.34
CA THR A 16 3.36 26.63 -23.65
C THR A 16 3.36 25.42 -24.59
N THR A 17 4.26 24.46 -24.39
CA THR A 17 4.39 23.26 -25.24
C THR A 17 3.30 22.22 -24.98
N ASP A 18 2.86 22.08 -23.72
CA ASP A 18 1.86 21.07 -23.31
C ASP A 18 0.51 21.68 -22.90
N GLU A 19 0.34 23.01 -22.99
CA GLU A 19 -0.82 23.77 -22.48
C GLU A 19 -1.21 23.39 -21.04
N ARG A 20 -0.24 23.04 -20.20
CA ARG A 20 -0.48 22.50 -18.85
C ARG A 20 0.32 23.20 -17.78
N ARG A 21 -0.24 23.16 -16.58
CA ARG A 21 0.40 23.63 -15.34
C ARG A 21 1.33 22.54 -14.82
N ILE A 22 2.56 22.89 -14.53
CA ILE A 22 3.54 22.03 -13.86
C ILE A 22 3.73 22.56 -12.45
N TRP A 23 3.32 21.79 -11.46
CA TRP A 23 3.48 22.13 -10.06
C TRP A 23 4.98 22.14 -9.68
N ILE A 24 5.42 23.14 -8.92
CA ILE A 24 6.80 23.26 -8.42
C ILE A 24 6.78 23.42 -6.89
N GLY A 25 7.94 23.29 -6.23
CA GLY A 25 8.07 23.59 -4.79
C GLY A 25 8.06 22.39 -3.82
N GLY A 26 8.18 21.14 -4.30
CA GLY A 26 8.37 19.99 -3.40
C GLY A 26 8.11 18.62 -4.01
N SER A 27 8.22 17.58 -3.18
CA SER A 27 7.93 16.18 -3.54
C SER A 27 6.45 15.96 -3.90
N GLU A 28 5.53 16.67 -3.25
CA GLU A 28 4.10 16.61 -3.58
C GLU A 28 3.82 17.15 -4.98
N SER A 29 4.49 18.23 -5.38
CA SER A 29 4.38 18.78 -6.73
C SER A 29 4.82 17.76 -7.79
N TYR A 30 5.92 17.03 -7.52
CA TYR A 30 6.35 15.93 -8.39
C TYR A 30 5.31 14.82 -8.50
N MET A 31 4.68 14.43 -7.38
CA MET A 31 3.59 13.45 -7.38
C MET A 31 2.41 13.91 -8.24
N PHE A 32 1.94 15.16 -8.07
CA PHE A 32 0.82 15.68 -8.85
C PHE A 32 1.14 15.72 -10.34
N ASN A 33 2.32 16.22 -10.72
CA ASN A 33 2.77 16.22 -12.12
C ASN A 33 2.75 14.81 -12.72
N LYS A 34 3.25 13.80 -11.98
CA LYS A 34 3.26 12.42 -12.46
C LYS A 34 1.86 11.81 -12.59
N LEU A 35 0.96 12.12 -11.67
CA LEU A 35 -0.44 11.68 -11.75
C LEU A 35 -1.15 12.30 -12.96
N GLU A 36 -0.92 13.59 -13.20
CA GLU A 36 -1.44 14.30 -14.37
C GLU A 36 -0.84 13.77 -15.67
N ASP A 37 0.46 13.48 -15.73
CA ASP A 37 1.12 12.85 -16.89
C ASP A 37 0.45 11.54 -17.28
N ILE A 38 0.20 10.68 -16.30
CA ILE A 38 -0.46 9.38 -16.51
C ILE A 38 -1.89 9.61 -16.98
N ALA A 39 -2.62 10.49 -16.29
CA ALA A 39 -4.00 10.79 -16.62
C ALA A 39 -4.11 11.38 -18.03
N LEU A 40 -3.21 12.24 -18.49
CA LEU A 40 -3.25 12.85 -19.82
C LEU A 40 -2.74 11.94 -20.94
N SER A 41 -2.01 10.87 -20.61
CA SER A 41 -1.46 9.96 -21.61
C SER A 41 -2.55 9.35 -22.52
N SER A 42 -2.17 9.02 -23.77
CA SER A 42 -3.09 8.48 -24.78
C SER A 42 -3.78 7.17 -24.34
N LYS A 43 -3.10 6.38 -23.51
CA LYS A 43 -3.58 5.13 -22.93
C LYS A 43 -3.20 5.11 -21.44
N PRO A 44 -3.97 5.79 -20.56
CA PRO A 44 -3.65 5.89 -19.14
C PRO A 44 -3.48 4.51 -18.51
N ARG A 45 -2.35 4.33 -17.83
CA ARG A 45 -1.94 3.08 -17.19
C ARG A 45 -1.37 3.36 -15.81
N THR A 46 -1.65 2.49 -14.85
CA THR A 46 -1.00 2.56 -13.53
C THR A 46 0.52 2.35 -13.67
N PRO A 47 1.33 2.97 -12.80
CA PRO A 47 2.79 2.96 -12.94
C PRO A 47 3.43 1.59 -12.59
N ALA A 48 2.77 0.77 -11.76
CA ALA A 48 3.32 -0.48 -11.27
C ALA A 48 3.01 -1.68 -12.17
N LEU A 49 1.71 -2.00 -12.34
CA LEU A 49 1.26 -3.16 -13.11
C LEU A 49 0.73 -2.82 -14.51
N GLU A 50 0.78 -1.54 -14.90
CA GLU A 50 0.30 -1.07 -16.21
C GLU A 50 -1.19 -1.36 -16.48
N CYS A 51 -2.01 -1.43 -15.41
CA CYS A 51 -3.45 -1.57 -15.52
C CYS A 51 -4.02 -0.36 -16.26
N ARG A 52 -4.79 -0.59 -17.32
CA ARG A 52 -5.31 0.47 -18.19
C ARG A 52 -6.70 0.91 -17.77
N ILE A 53 -6.96 2.21 -17.84
CA ILE A 53 -8.30 2.75 -17.60
C ILE A 53 -9.31 2.19 -18.62
N SER A 54 -10.60 2.18 -18.25
CA SER A 54 -11.68 1.86 -19.18
C SER A 54 -11.57 2.72 -20.45
N ARG A 55 -11.75 2.09 -21.62
CA ARG A 55 -11.69 2.77 -22.93
C ARG A 55 -12.63 3.97 -23.04
N ALA A 56 -13.73 3.96 -22.28
CA ALA A 56 -14.71 5.07 -22.24
C ALA A 56 -14.18 6.34 -21.55
N LEU A 57 -13.08 6.26 -20.79
CA LEU A 57 -12.44 7.38 -20.08
C LEU A 57 -11.05 7.73 -20.63
N GLU A 58 -10.70 7.19 -21.80
CA GLU A 58 -9.46 7.56 -22.50
C GLU A 58 -9.60 8.94 -23.15
N PRO A 59 -8.49 9.71 -23.32
CA PRO A 59 -8.57 11.04 -23.93
C PRO A 59 -9.24 11.01 -25.30
N LYS A 60 -9.06 9.93 -26.06
CA LYS A 60 -9.69 9.76 -27.38
C LYS A 60 -11.23 9.76 -27.33
N ALA A 61 -11.83 9.34 -26.21
CA ALA A 61 -13.28 9.24 -26.04
C ALA A 61 -13.89 10.48 -25.36
N VAL A 62 -13.15 11.12 -24.45
CA VAL A 62 -13.68 12.20 -23.59
C VAL A 62 -12.98 13.55 -23.77
N ASP A 63 -11.94 13.61 -24.60
CA ASP A 63 -11.06 14.78 -24.77
C ASP A 63 -10.54 15.29 -23.41
N LYS A 64 -10.86 16.54 -23.04
CA LYS A 64 -10.49 17.16 -21.76
C LYS A 64 -11.50 16.91 -20.61
N ASN A 65 -12.57 16.14 -20.84
CA ASN A 65 -13.59 15.88 -19.80
C ASN A 65 -13.13 14.83 -18.77
N PHE A 66 -13.75 14.88 -17.58
CA PHE A 66 -13.56 13.91 -16.49
C PHE A 66 -12.14 13.83 -15.93
N MET A 67 -11.30 14.86 -16.07
CA MET A 67 -9.93 14.86 -15.58
C MET A 67 -9.82 14.51 -14.09
N THR A 68 -10.66 15.08 -13.23
CA THR A 68 -10.68 14.76 -11.79
C THR A 68 -10.94 13.27 -11.54
N SER A 69 -11.87 12.66 -12.28
CA SER A 69 -12.16 11.23 -12.16
C SER A 69 -10.99 10.37 -12.64
N ARG A 70 -10.27 10.81 -13.67
CA ARG A 70 -9.11 10.12 -14.23
C ARG A 70 -7.91 10.17 -13.27
N ILE A 71 -7.64 11.32 -12.65
CA ILE A 71 -6.61 11.46 -11.63
C ILE A 71 -6.94 10.59 -10.41
N ASN A 72 -8.18 10.64 -9.92
CA ASN A 72 -8.64 9.77 -8.83
C ASN A 72 -8.51 8.29 -9.20
N TRP A 73 -8.80 7.92 -10.45
CA TRP A 73 -8.61 6.56 -10.94
C TRP A 73 -7.14 6.15 -10.91
N VAL A 74 -6.19 7.01 -11.29
CA VAL A 74 -4.76 6.67 -11.22
C VAL A 74 -4.36 6.32 -9.79
N VAL A 75 -4.76 7.13 -8.81
CA VAL A 75 -4.44 6.89 -7.39
C VAL A 75 -5.09 5.61 -6.88
N GLN A 76 -6.40 5.46 -7.08
CA GLN A 76 -7.15 4.31 -6.58
C GLN A 76 -6.73 3.00 -7.26
N SER A 77 -6.54 3.02 -8.58
CA SER A 77 -6.09 1.84 -9.32
C SER A 77 -4.66 1.46 -8.96
N SER A 78 -3.78 2.43 -8.65
CA SER A 78 -2.43 2.14 -8.16
C SER A 78 -2.44 1.51 -6.76
N ALA A 79 -3.40 1.87 -5.90
CA ALA A 79 -3.60 1.20 -4.62
C ALA A 79 -4.05 -0.26 -4.80
N VAL A 80 -4.86 -0.55 -5.82
CA VAL A 80 -5.25 -1.92 -6.19
C VAL A 80 -4.05 -2.71 -6.72
N ASP A 81 -3.16 -2.10 -7.51
CA ASP A 81 -1.90 -2.73 -7.94
C ASP A 81 -1.04 -3.14 -6.73
N PHE A 82 -0.97 -2.26 -5.72
CA PHE A 82 -0.26 -2.53 -4.48
C PHE A 82 -0.85 -3.74 -3.75
N LEU A 83 -2.18 -3.79 -3.61
CA LEU A 83 -2.87 -4.94 -3.03
C LEU A 83 -2.58 -6.23 -3.80
N HIS A 84 -2.66 -6.22 -5.13
CA HIS A 84 -2.37 -7.42 -5.94
C HIS A 84 -0.95 -7.93 -5.73
N LEU A 85 0.04 -7.03 -5.73
CA LEU A 85 1.44 -7.41 -5.47
C LEU A 85 1.60 -7.98 -4.05
N MET A 86 0.95 -7.39 -3.05
CA MET A 86 0.96 -7.92 -1.70
C MET A 86 0.36 -9.34 -1.63
N LEU A 87 -0.80 -9.56 -2.24
CA LEU A 87 -1.49 -10.86 -2.22
C LEU A 87 -0.66 -11.94 -2.93
N VAL A 88 -0.05 -11.61 -4.07
CA VAL A 88 0.80 -12.54 -4.82
C VAL A 88 2.07 -12.87 -4.04
N CYS A 89 2.73 -11.85 -3.47
CA CYS A 89 3.95 -12.04 -2.69
C CYS A 89 3.68 -12.84 -1.41
N MET A 90 2.61 -12.54 -0.68
CA MET A 90 2.22 -13.32 0.50
C MET A 90 1.89 -14.77 0.15
N LYS A 91 1.16 -15.00 -0.94
CA LYS A 91 0.87 -16.37 -1.41
C LYS A 91 2.15 -17.12 -1.78
N TRP A 92 3.09 -16.46 -2.44
CA TRP A 92 4.39 -17.02 -2.77
C TRP A 92 5.17 -17.39 -1.50
N LEU A 93 5.33 -16.48 -0.55
CA LEU A 93 6.03 -16.73 0.71
C LEU A 93 5.37 -17.84 1.53
N PHE A 94 4.04 -17.89 1.57
CA PHE A 94 3.33 -18.95 2.29
C PHE A 94 3.58 -20.32 1.67
N THR A 95 3.62 -20.38 0.33
CA THR A 95 3.87 -21.63 -0.40
C THR A 95 5.33 -22.07 -0.24
N GLU A 96 6.28 -21.16 -0.47
CA GLU A 96 7.72 -21.42 -0.44
C GLU A 96 8.18 -21.89 0.94
N PHE A 97 7.70 -21.23 1.99
CA PHE A 97 8.11 -21.52 3.36
C PHE A 97 7.13 -22.44 4.11
N ASN A 98 6.11 -22.99 3.44
CA ASN A 98 5.10 -23.85 4.08
C ASN A 98 4.38 -23.19 5.28
N ILE A 99 4.11 -21.89 5.22
CA ILE A 99 3.37 -21.17 6.26
C ILE A 99 1.88 -21.48 6.10
N GLN A 100 1.28 -22.08 7.13
CA GLN A 100 -0.13 -22.49 7.11
C GLN A 100 -1.03 -21.28 7.34
N GLY A 101 -1.44 -20.63 6.25
CA GLY A 101 -2.40 -19.54 6.30
C GLY A 101 -3.12 -19.31 4.98
N ARG A 102 -4.15 -18.48 5.02
CA ARG A 102 -4.93 -18.06 3.86
C ARG A 102 -5.32 -16.61 3.94
N PHE A 103 -5.44 -15.96 2.79
CA PHE A 103 -6.07 -14.66 2.69
C PHE A 103 -7.50 -14.71 3.23
N SER A 104 -7.87 -13.73 4.04
CA SER A 104 -9.20 -13.63 4.64
C SER A 104 -9.99 -12.50 4.01
N ILE A 105 -9.49 -11.27 4.16
CA ILE A 105 -10.18 -10.07 3.72
C ILE A 105 -9.21 -8.92 3.49
N SER A 106 -9.54 -8.04 2.56
CA SER A 106 -8.91 -6.74 2.36
C SER A 106 -9.98 -5.66 2.43
N ILE A 107 -9.84 -4.71 3.35
CA ILE A 107 -10.76 -3.58 3.53
C ILE A 107 -9.94 -2.31 3.64
N HIS A 108 -10.21 -1.33 2.78
CA HIS A 108 -9.46 -0.08 2.70
C HIS A 108 -7.95 -0.33 2.53
N ASP A 109 -7.16 0.04 3.54
CA ASP A 109 -5.72 -0.09 3.65
C ASP A 109 -5.29 -1.32 4.47
N GLU A 110 -6.24 -2.16 4.90
CA GLU A 110 -5.97 -3.35 5.69
C GLU A 110 -6.03 -4.63 4.85
N VAL A 111 -5.05 -5.51 5.07
CA VAL A 111 -5.01 -6.87 4.50
C VAL A 111 -4.87 -7.86 5.65
N ARG A 112 -5.85 -8.76 5.82
CA ARG A 112 -5.92 -9.71 6.93
C ARG A 112 -5.81 -11.15 6.41
N TYR A 113 -5.04 -11.95 7.14
CA TYR A 113 -4.82 -13.38 6.86
C TYR A 113 -5.26 -14.21 8.07
N LEU A 114 -5.86 -15.37 7.81
CA LEU A 114 -6.06 -16.39 8.83
C LEU A 114 -4.87 -17.34 8.79
N VAL A 115 -4.20 -17.51 9.93
CA VAL A 115 -2.95 -18.28 10.02
C VAL A 115 -3.04 -19.22 11.21
N LYS A 116 -2.45 -20.41 11.09
CA LYS A 116 -2.29 -21.33 12.22
C LYS A 116 -1.48 -20.65 13.33
N SER A 117 -1.87 -20.85 14.59
CA SER A 117 -1.23 -20.16 15.72
C SER A 117 0.29 -20.38 15.78
N GLU A 118 0.78 -21.55 15.41
CA GLU A 118 2.21 -21.89 15.32
C GLU A 118 2.98 -20.99 14.33
N ASP A 119 2.32 -20.55 13.27
CA ASP A 119 2.91 -19.82 12.15
C ASP A 119 2.71 -18.30 12.23
N ARG A 120 2.00 -17.81 13.25
CA ARG A 120 1.58 -16.40 13.36
C ARG A 120 2.74 -15.41 13.21
N TYR A 121 3.90 -15.69 13.81
CA TYR A 121 5.06 -14.80 13.74
C TYR A 121 5.82 -14.92 12.41
N ARG A 122 5.84 -16.11 11.80
CA ARG A 122 6.40 -16.33 10.46
C ARG A 122 5.55 -15.60 9.41
N ALA A 123 4.23 -15.66 9.54
CA ALA A 123 3.32 -14.91 8.68
C ALA A 123 3.44 -13.39 8.88
N ALA A 124 3.62 -12.91 10.12
CA ALA A 124 3.88 -11.50 10.39
C ALA A 124 5.17 -11.01 9.72
N LEU A 125 6.24 -11.83 9.78
CA LEU A 125 7.49 -11.56 9.07
C LEU A 125 7.31 -11.57 7.54
N ALA A 126 6.58 -12.54 7.01
CA ALA A 126 6.27 -12.61 5.58
C ALA A 126 5.50 -11.37 5.10
N LEU A 127 4.62 -10.83 5.93
CA LEU A 127 3.87 -9.61 5.63
C LEU A 127 4.78 -8.37 5.60
N GLN A 128 5.73 -8.26 6.54
CA GLN A 128 6.75 -7.21 6.53
C GLN A 128 7.63 -7.28 5.27
N ILE A 129 8.12 -8.46 4.93
CA ILE A 129 8.92 -8.71 3.70
C ILE A 129 8.09 -8.37 2.46
N THR A 130 6.81 -8.74 2.45
CA THR A 130 5.90 -8.43 1.34
C THR A 130 5.76 -6.92 1.12
N ASN A 131 5.60 -6.13 2.18
CA ASN A 131 5.52 -4.67 2.04
C ASN A 131 6.83 -4.08 1.53
N LEU A 132 7.97 -4.57 2.03
CA LEU A 132 9.30 -4.18 1.53
C LEU A 132 9.40 -4.46 0.02
N LEU A 133 9.15 -5.70 -0.41
CA LEU A 133 9.26 -6.09 -1.82
C LEU A 133 8.30 -5.32 -2.72
N THR A 134 7.05 -5.13 -2.26
CA THR A 134 6.04 -4.37 -3.00
C THR A 134 6.50 -2.92 -3.17
N ARG A 135 6.97 -2.27 -2.11
CA ARG A 135 7.45 -0.88 -2.18
C ARG A 135 8.72 -0.75 -3.02
N SER A 136 9.67 -1.68 -2.90
CA SER A 136 10.86 -1.71 -3.76
C SER A 136 10.51 -1.86 -5.24
N PHE A 137 9.49 -2.66 -5.57
CA PHE A 137 9.01 -2.76 -6.94
C PHE A 137 8.40 -1.44 -7.43
N PHE A 138 7.56 -0.79 -6.62
CA PHE A 138 7.00 0.52 -6.94
C PHE A 138 8.08 1.60 -7.13
N THR A 139 9.05 1.70 -6.23
CA THR A 139 10.14 2.69 -6.35
C THR A 139 10.98 2.42 -7.60
N SER A 140 11.30 1.15 -7.90
CA SER A 140 12.00 0.80 -9.12
C SER A 140 11.23 1.18 -10.38
N LYS A 141 9.91 1.03 -10.40
CA LYS A 141 9.04 1.45 -11.53
C LYS A 141 8.97 2.96 -11.70
N LEU A 142 9.23 3.71 -10.64
CA LEU A 142 9.32 5.17 -10.63
C LEU A 142 10.76 5.68 -10.78
N GLU A 143 11.71 4.80 -11.14
CA GLU A 143 13.13 5.13 -11.32
C GLU A 143 13.80 5.69 -10.04
N MET A 144 13.24 5.34 -8.87
CA MET A 144 13.81 5.63 -7.57
C MET A 144 14.62 4.41 -7.10
N HIS A 145 15.92 4.60 -6.87
CA HIS A 145 16.84 3.53 -6.47
C HIS A 145 16.92 3.30 -4.96
N ASP A 146 16.48 4.27 -4.16
CA ASP A 146 16.50 4.20 -2.70
C ASP A 146 15.08 4.07 -2.14
N LEU A 147 14.93 3.23 -1.10
CA LEU A 147 13.69 3.09 -0.34
C LEU A 147 13.96 3.42 1.14
N PRO A 148 13.35 4.47 1.71
CA PRO A 148 13.52 4.80 3.12
C PRO A 148 13.05 3.67 4.05
N GLN A 149 13.80 3.40 5.11
CA GLN A 149 13.45 2.34 6.07
C GLN A 149 12.07 2.56 6.71
N SER A 150 11.69 3.82 6.98
CA SER A 150 10.41 4.19 7.58
C SER A 150 9.19 3.79 6.72
N VAL A 151 9.38 3.63 5.41
CA VAL A 151 8.32 3.16 4.51
C VAL A 151 8.44 1.66 4.22
N ALA A 152 9.64 1.10 4.30
CA ALA A 152 9.93 -0.30 3.99
C ALA A 152 9.16 -1.29 4.88
N PHE A 153 8.93 -0.95 6.14
CA PHE A 153 8.25 -1.79 7.12
C PHE A 153 6.96 -1.13 7.60
N PHE A 154 5.94 -1.94 7.87
CA PHE A 154 4.78 -1.47 8.64
C PHE A 154 5.22 -1.04 10.04
N SER A 155 4.56 -0.03 10.58
CA SER A 155 4.72 0.38 11.98
C SER A 155 4.49 -0.78 12.94
N SER A 156 3.47 -1.59 12.67
CA SER A 156 3.15 -2.81 13.40
C SER A 156 2.41 -3.79 12.50
N VAL A 157 2.51 -5.08 12.85
CA VAL A 157 1.64 -6.13 12.33
C VAL A 157 0.82 -6.69 13.49
N ASP A 158 -0.50 -6.61 13.34
CA ASP A 158 -1.44 -7.09 14.35
C ASP A 158 -1.66 -8.60 14.23
N VAL A 159 -1.55 -9.29 15.37
CA VAL A 159 -1.84 -10.71 15.53
C VAL A 159 -2.90 -10.86 16.61
N ASP A 160 -4.08 -11.35 16.22
CA ASP A 160 -5.22 -11.47 17.12
C ASP A 160 -6.09 -12.68 16.76
N THR A 161 -6.86 -13.14 17.74
CA THR A 161 -7.87 -14.21 17.58
C THR A 161 -9.23 -13.66 17.16
N VAL A 162 -9.44 -12.34 17.29
CA VAL A 162 -10.65 -11.62 16.89
C VAL A 162 -10.35 -10.48 15.93
N LEU A 163 -11.37 -10.03 15.20
CA LEU A 163 -11.27 -8.85 14.36
C LEU A 163 -11.72 -7.60 15.13
N ARG A 164 -10.77 -6.70 15.40
CA ARG A 164 -11.01 -5.38 16.01
C ARG A 164 -10.02 -4.37 15.44
N LYS A 165 -10.30 -3.08 15.60
CA LYS A 165 -9.49 -2.01 14.99
C LYS A 165 -8.06 -1.98 15.52
N GLU A 166 -7.90 -2.11 16.84
CA GLU A 166 -6.61 -2.19 17.52
C GLU A 166 -6.62 -3.38 18.48
N VAL A 167 -5.51 -4.11 18.55
CA VAL A 167 -5.41 -5.35 19.34
C VAL A 167 -5.62 -5.18 20.84
N HIS A 168 -5.43 -3.96 21.37
CA HIS A 168 -5.63 -3.65 22.79
C HIS A 168 -7.05 -3.12 23.09
N MET A 169 -7.88 -2.94 22.07
CA MET A 169 -9.21 -2.38 22.24
C MET A 169 -10.18 -3.43 22.78
N ASP A 170 -10.73 -3.20 23.97
CA ASP A 170 -11.69 -4.10 24.62
C ASP A 170 -13.09 -4.05 23.95
N SER A 171 -13.31 -3.11 23.03
CA SER A 171 -14.55 -3.01 22.23
C SER A 171 -15.82 -2.93 23.07
N VAL A 172 -15.78 -2.12 24.14
CA VAL A 172 -16.93 -1.79 24.99
C VAL A 172 -17.88 -0.88 24.22
N THR A 173 -19.15 -1.26 24.15
CA THR A 173 -20.22 -0.46 23.53
C THR A 173 -21.48 -0.54 24.40
N PRO A 174 -22.51 0.30 24.18
CA PRO A 174 -23.77 0.19 24.92
C PRO A 174 -24.43 -1.20 24.81
N SER A 175 -24.26 -1.89 23.68
CA SER A 175 -24.73 -3.26 23.47
C SER A 175 -23.73 -4.34 23.92
N ASN A 176 -22.47 -3.97 24.18
CA ASN A 176 -21.43 -4.82 24.74
C ASN A 176 -20.79 -4.17 26.00
N PRO A 177 -21.53 -4.05 27.11
CA PRO A 177 -21.10 -3.27 28.28
C PRO A 177 -19.96 -3.92 29.07
N HIS A 178 -19.66 -5.19 28.81
CA HIS A 178 -18.61 -5.94 29.50
C HIS A 178 -17.35 -6.15 28.65
N GLY A 179 -17.30 -5.60 27.43
CA GLY A 179 -16.12 -5.71 26.57
C GLY A 179 -15.78 -7.14 26.15
N LEU A 180 -14.67 -7.31 25.46
CA LEU A 180 -14.16 -8.58 24.96
C LEU A 180 -13.50 -9.40 26.06
N GLU A 181 -12.72 -8.78 26.93
CA GLU A 181 -11.97 -9.46 27.98
C GLU A 181 -12.89 -9.99 29.07
N LYS A 182 -13.67 -9.11 29.72
CA LYS A 182 -14.57 -9.52 30.81
C LYS A 182 -15.83 -10.21 30.30
N GLY A 183 -16.38 -9.78 29.16
CA GLY A 183 -17.63 -10.32 28.61
C GLY A 183 -17.46 -11.67 27.93
N TYR A 184 -16.36 -11.88 27.19
CA TYR A 184 -16.14 -13.06 26.36
C TYR A 184 -14.86 -13.84 26.69
N GLY A 185 -14.05 -13.37 27.64
CA GLY A 185 -12.78 -14.02 28.00
C GLY A 185 -11.69 -13.86 26.94
N ILE A 186 -11.80 -12.86 26.06
CA ILE A 186 -10.90 -12.65 24.92
C ILE A 186 -9.85 -11.61 25.30
N SER A 187 -8.62 -12.06 25.51
CA SER A 187 -7.50 -11.18 25.86
C SER A 187 -7.09 -10.26 24.70
N PRO A 188 -6.38 -9.15 24.99
CA PRO A 188 -5.70 -8.34 23.98
C PRO A 188 -4.77 -9.17 23.07
N GLY A 189 -4.71 -8.79 21.79
CA GLY A 189 -3.77 -9.36 20.82
C GLY A 189 -2.37 -8.73 20.93
N GLU A 190 -1.51 -9.04 19.95
CA GLU A 190 -0.15 -8.52 19.85
C GLU A 190 -0.03 -7.58 18.64
N ALA A 191 0.48 -6.37 18.83
CA ALA A 191 0.90 -5.48 17.76
C ALA A 191 2.42 -5.49 17.71
N LEU A 192 2.99 -6.04 16.64
CA LEU A 192 4.42 -6.36 16.59
C LEU A 192 5.15 -5.48 15.59
N ASP A 193 6.19 -4.78 16.04
CA ASP A 193 7.11 -4.09 15.14
C ASP A 193 8.08 -5.08 14.44
N ILE A 194 8.83 -4.60 13.45
CA ILE A 194 9.79 -5.45 12.74
C ILE A 194 10.86 -6.04 13.66
N PHE A 195 11.31 -5.32 14.69
CA PHE A 195 12.37 -5.79 15.60
C PHE A 195 11.86 -6.90 16.53
N GLU A 196 10.63 -6.78 17.02
CA GLU A 196 9.92 -7.80 17.79
C GLU A 196 9.69 -9.06 16.98
N ILE A 197 9.24 -8.89 15.72
CA ILE A 197 9.06 -10.00 14.79
C ILE A 197 10.39 -10.73 14.57
N LEU A 198 11.49 -10.01 14.32
CA LEU A 198 12.82 -10.61 14.15
C LEU A 198 13.25 -11.41 15.39
N ARG A 199 13.01 -10.91 16.60
CA ARG A 199 13.30 -11.64 17.84
C ARG A 199 12.46 -12.92 17.95
N LYS A 200 11.17 -12.86 17.63
CA LYS A 200 10.23 -14.00 17.68
C LYS A 200 10.45 -15.03 16.56
N THR A 201 11.21 -14.67 15.53
CA THR A 201 11.50 -15.53 14.36
C THR A 201 12.98 -15.89 14.27
N ASN A 202 13.70 -15.96 15.39
CA ASN A 202 15.10 -16.39 15.43
C ASN A 202 16.03 -15.58 14.50
N GLY A 203 15.82 -14.27 14.42
CA GLY A 203 16.61 -13.37 13.57
C GLY A 203 16.10 -13.26 12.13
N GLY A 204 14.81 -13.55 11.87
CA GLY A 204 14.20 -13.40 10.56
C GLY A 204 14.09 -14.69 9.74
N GLN A 205 14.03 -15.85 10.40
CA GLN A 205 13.88 -17.13 9.72
C GLN A 205 12.41 -17.40 9.40
N LEU A 206 12.11 -17.54 8.10
CA LEU A 206 10.80 -17.96 7.61
C LEU A 206 10.65 -19.47 7.53
N SER A 207 11.73 -20.22 7.36
CA SER A 207 11.70 -21.69 7.30
C SER A 207 11.34 -22.28 8.66
N GLU A 208 10.63 -23.41 8.65
CA GLU A 208 10.56 -24.24 9.85
C GLU A 208 11.98 -24.69 10.21
N LYS A 209 12.28 -24.73 11.50
CA LYS A 209 13.48 -25.45 11.94
C LYS A 209 13.24 -26.90 11.59
N THR A 210 13.90 -27.39 10.56
CA THR A 210 14.04 -28.84 10.35
C THR A 210 14.68 -29.38 11.63
N ALA A 211 13.91 -30.14 12.41
CA ALA A 211 14.43 -30.91 13.53
C ALA A 211 15.35 -32.03 13.02
#